data_AF-A0A316C1C9-F1
#
_entry.id   AF-A0A316C1C9-F1
#
_cell.length_a   1.000
_cell.length_b   1.000
_cell.length_c   1.000
_cell.angle_alpha   90.00
_cell.angle_beta   90.00
_cell.angle_gamma   90.00
#
_symmetry.space_group_name_H-M   'P 1'
#
loop_
_entity.id
_entity.type
_entity.pdbx_description
1 polymer ?
#
loop_
_entity_poly.entity_id
_entity_poly.type
_entity_poly.pdbx_seq_one_letter_code
_entity_poly.pdbx_strand_id
1 'polypeptide(L)'
;MRSNQLDARYLAISFCRAVLIAVILFGCLAVAMAVGMALADAGYLGTCQDGSCQLAAAIFIMPLGGVALYVVTLVVWSVVTVSKRG
;
A
#
# COMPACT_ATOMS: atom_id res chain seq x y z
N MET A 1 -13.50 -13.39 35.59
CA MET A 1 -12.72 -14.08 34.54
C MET A 1 -13.30 -13.93 33.12
N ARG A 2 -14.61 -13.72 32.92
CA ARG A 2 -15.23 -13.59 31.57
C ARG A 2 -14.96 -12.24 30.87
N SER A 3 -14.64 -11.17 31.62
CA SER A 3 -14.27 -9.85 31.08
C SER A 3 -12.94 -9.87 30.33
N ASN A 4 -11.88 -10.40 30.94
CA ASN A 4 -10.52 -10.42 30.35
C ASN A 4 -10.44 -11.19 29.02
N GLN A 5 -11.32 -12.17 28.79
CA GLN A 5 -11.42 -12.93 27.55
C GLN A 5 -12.08 -12.13 26.42
N LEU A 6 -12.98 -11.19 26.73
CA LEU A 6 -13.54 -10.28 25.73
C LEU A 6 -12.50 -9.23 25.32
N ASP A 7 -11.81 -8.61 26.29
CA ASP A 7 -10.78 -7.60 26.03
C ASP A 7 -9.63 -8.15 25.18
N ALA A 8 -9.14 -9.36 25.50
CA ALA A 8 -8.08 -10.01 24.72
C ALA A 8 -8.51 -10.31 23.27
N ARG A 9 -9.76 -10.71 23.05
CA ARG A 9 -10.29 -10.99 21.71
C ARG A 9 -10.46 -9.70 20.90
N TYR A 10 -10.93 -8.62 21.52
CA TYR A 10 -11.01 -7.32 20.87
C TYR A 10 -9.64 -6.79 20.47
N LEU A 11 -8.65 -6.92 21.36
CA LEU A 11 -7.28 -6.49 21.13
C LEU A 11 -6.61 -7.32 20.02
N ALA A 12 -6.86 -8.63 19.95
CA ALA A 12 -6.38 -9.48 18.88
C ALA A 12 -7.02 -9.13 17.51
N ILE A 13 -8.31 -8.81 17.48
CA ILE A 13 -9.02 -8.43 16.23
C ILE A 13 -8.53 -7.08 15.71
N SER A 14 -8.36 -6.08 16.59
CA SER A 14 -7.85 -4.77 16.19
C SER A 14 -6.39 -4.85 15.74
N PHE A 15 -5.55 -5.65 16.42
CA PHE A 15 -4.18 -5.91 15.98
C PHE A 15 -4.14 -6.61 14.61
N CYS A 16 -4.96 -7.65 14.41
CA CYS A 16 -5.04 -8.35 13.13
C CYS A 16 -5.47 -7.41 12.00
N ARG A 17 -6.44 -6.52 12.24
CA ARG A 17 -6.83 -5.48 11.27
C ARG A 17 -5.69 -4.51 10.98
N ALA A 18 -4.97 -4.06 12.00
CA ALA A 18 -3.82 -3.17 11.83
C ALA A 18 -2.72 -3.83 10.99
N VAL A 19 -2.42 -5.11 11.24
CA VAL A 19 -1.46 -5.90 10.46
C VAL A 19 -1.92 -6.04 9.01
N LEU A 20 -3.19 -6.36 8.76
CA LEU A 20 -3.73 -6.46 7.41
C LEU A 20 -3.60 -5.13 6.65
N ILE A 21 -3.94 -4.02 7.29
CA ILE A 21 -3.77 -2.67 6.72
C ILE A 21 -2.31 -2.40 6.39
N ALA A 22 -1.39 -2.70 7.31
CA ALA A 22 0.04 -2.51 7.11
C ALA A 22 0.58 -3.34 5.94
N VAL A 23 0.15 -4.60 5.81
CA VAL A 23 0.55 -5.49 4.71
C VAL A 23 0.02 -4.98 3.37
N ILE A 24 -1.22 -4.53 3.30
CA ILE A 24 -1.79 -3.95 2.06
C ILE A 24 -1.02 -2.69 1.67
N LEU A 25 -0.72 -1.81 2.62
CA LEU A 25 0.05 -0.59 2.37
C LEU A 25 1.48 -0.90 1.90
N PHE A 26 2.15 -1.85 2.55
CA PHE A 26 3.48 -2.31 2.14
C PHE A 26 3.45 -2.89 0.73
N GLY A 27 2.44 -3.72 0.41
CA GLY A 27 2.24 -4.25 -0.94
C GLY A 27 2.06 -3.14 -1.99
N CYS A 28 1.25 -2.11 -1.68
CA CYS A 28 1.06 -0.97 -2.58
C CYS A 28 2.34 -0.18 -2.81
N LEU A 29 3.14 0.04 -1.75
CA LEU A 29 4.45 0.70 -1.85
C LEU A 29 5.44 -0.13 -2.69
N ALA A 30 5.48 -1.45 -2.51
CA ALA A 30 6.34 -2.33 -3.27
C ALA A 30 5.98 -2.33 -4.76
N VAL A 31 4.68 -2.37 -5.09
CA VAL A 31 4.20 -2.27 -6.48
C VAL A 31 4.54 -0.91 -7.08
N ALA A 32 4.30 0.19 -6.34
CA ALA A 32 4.65 1.53 -6.80
C ALA A 32 6.15 1.68 -7.10
N MET A 33 7.01 1.09 -6.25
CA MET A 33 8.45 1.05 -6.48
C MET A 33 8.83 0.23 -7.71
N ALA A 34 8.27 -0.96 -7.87
CA ALA A 34 8.54 -1.81 -9.03
C ALA A 34 8.14 -1.11 -10.33
N VAL A 35 6.97 -0.45 -10.34
CA VAL A 35 6.50 0.36 -11.47
C VAL A 35 7.43 1.55 -11.70
N GLY A 36 7.80 2.30 -10.66
CA GLY A 36 8.74 3.43 -10.78
C GLY A 36 10.10 3.04 -11.34
N MET A 37 10.65 1.89 -10.93
CA MET A 37 11.88 1.32 -11.47
C MET A 37 11.72 0.94 -12.95
N ALA A 38 10.61 0.31 -13.32
CA ALA A 38 10.35 -0.07 -14.72
C ALA A 38 10.21 1.16 -15.63
N LEU A 39 9.56 2.23 -15.16
CA LEU A 39 9.47 3.51 -15.88
C LEU A 39 10.83 4.21 -15.99
N ALA A 40 11.70 4.07 -14.98
CA ALA A 40 13.06 4.60 -15.00
C ALA A 40 13.92 3.88 -16.04
N ASP A 41 13.84 2.55 -16.09
CA ASP A 41 14.56 1.71 -17.05
C ASP A 41 14.09 2.00 -18.50
N ALA A 42 12.79 2.21 -18.68
CA ALA A 42 12.19 2.57 -19.97
C ALA A 42 12.50 4.03 -20.43
N GLY A 43 13.28 4.80 -19.66
CA GLY A 43 13.72 6.14 -20.03
C GLY A 43 12.65 7.23 -19.93
N TYR A 44 11.46 6.93 -19.38
CA TYR A 44 10.37 7.89 -19.23
C TYR A 44 10.60 8.93 -18.12
N LEU A 45 11.60 8.70 -17.26
CA LEU A 45 11.99 9.63 -16.18
C LEU A 45 13.16 10.55 -16.55
N GLY A 46 13.62 10.53 -17.81
CA GLY A 46 14.73 11.34 -18.32
C GLY A 46 16.06 10.59 -18.39
N THR A 47 17.14 11.30 -18.74
CA THR A 47 18.49 10.71 -18.82
C THR A 47 19.04 10.47 -17.42
N CYS A 48 18.96 9.23 -16.95
CA CYS A 48 19.44 8.78 -15.65
C CYS A 48 20.98 8.71 -15.60
N GLN A 49 21.67 9.84 -15.66
CA GLN A 49 23.09 9.89 -15.33
C GLN A 49 23.22 9.84 -13.79
N ASP A 50 24.07 8.93 -13.30
CA ASP A 50 24.51 8.81 -11.89
C ASP A 50 23.48 8.35 -10.83
N GLY A 51 22.53 7.46 -11.18
CA GLY A 51 21.64 6.82 -10.19
C GLY A 51 20.50 7.72 -9.65
N SER A 52 20.38 8.93 -10.18
CA SER A 52 19.33 9.92 -9.90
C SER A 52 17.91 9.38 -10.09
N CYS A 53 17.70 8.42 -10.98
CA CYS A 53 16.38 7.83 -11.22
C CYS A 53 15.89 6.88 -10.12
N GLN A 54 16.80 6.16 -9.46
CA GLN A 54 16.42 5.36 -8.27
C GLN A 54 16.03 6.28 -7.11
N LEU A 55 16.72 7.42 -6.98
CA LEU A 55 16.40 8.44 -5.99
C LEU A 55 15.05 9.11 -6.28
N ALA A 56 14.77 9.49 -7.52
CA ALA A 56 13.51 10.09 -7.92
C ALA A 56 12.33 9.11 -7.77
N ALA A 57 12.52 7.84 -8.15
CA ALA A 57 11.51 6.80 -7.95
C ALA A 57 11.23 6.56 -6.46
N ALA A 58 12.27 6.51 -5.62
CA ALA A 58 12.12 6.29 -4.18
C ALA A 58 11.50 7.49 -3.45
N ILE A 59 11.80 8.72 -3.85
CA ILE A 59 11.33 9.94 -3.15
C ILE A 59 9.96 10.40 -3.64
N PHE A 60 9.67 10.30 -4.93
CA PHE A 60 8.41 10.82 -5.49
C PHE A 60 7.42 9.71 -5.82
N ILE A 61 7.84 8.66 -6.52
CA ILE A 61 6.92 7.64 -7.03
C ILE A 61 6.50 6.67 -5.92
N MET A 62 7.41 6.27 -5.04
CA MET A 62 7.11 5.35 -3.95
C MET A 62 6.07 5.91 -2.97
N PRO A 63 6.25 7.10 -2.33
CA PRO A 63 5.26 7.58 -1.37
C PRO A 63 3.96 8.04 -2.03
N LEU A 64 4.02 8.81 -3.13
CA LEU A 64 2.81 9.33 -3.76
C LEU A 64 2.06 8.23 -4.52
N GLY A 65 2.78 7.42 -5.30
CA GLY A 65 2.20 6.30 -6.04
C GLY A 65 1.69 5.19 -5.13
N GLY A 66 2.42 4.87 -4.07
CA GLY A 66 2.02 3.86 -3.09
C GLY A 66 0.77 4.27 -2.31
N VAL A 67 0.69 5.54 -1.86
CA VAL A 67 -0.52 6.06 -1.18
C VAL A 67 -1.70 6.15 -2.15
N ALA A 68 -1.49 6.60 -3.39
CA ALA A 68 -2.54 6.65 -4.40
C ALA A 68 -3.10 5.24 -4.71
N LEU A 69 -2.22 4.26 -4.94
CA LEU A 69 -2.63 2.86 -5.15
C LEU A 69 -3.35 2.27 -3.93
N TYR A 70 -2.89 2.61 -2.73
CA TYR A 70 -3.54 2.19 -1.50
C TYR A 70 -4.98 2.72 -1.41
N VAL A 71 -5.19 4.02 -1.67
CA VAL A 71 -6.53 4.62 -1.69
C VAL A 71 -7.42 3.98 -2.75
N VAL A 72 -6.91 3.81 -3.98
CA VAL A 72 -7.66 3.15 -5.06
C VAL A 72 -8.06 1.73 -4.66
N THR A 73 -7.16 0.96 -4.06
CA THR A 73 -7.42 -0.40 -3.59
C THR A 73 -8.54 -0.41 -2.55
N LEU A 74 -8.53 0.52 -1.59
CA LEU A 74 -9.59 0.65 -0.60
C LEU A 74 -10.94 1.04 -1.21
N VAL A 75 -10.94 1.95 -2.19
CA VAL A 75 -12.16 2.36 -2.91
C VAL A 75 -12.75 1.18 -3.68
N VAL A 76 -11.93 0.46 -4.44
CA VAL A 76 -12.36 -0.74 -5.20
C VAL A 76 -12.92 -1.79 -4.23
N TRP A 77 -12.21 -2.06 -3.13
CA TRP A 77 -12.65 -3.03 -2.15
C TRP A 77 -13.97 -2.62 -1.47
N SER A 78 -14.15 -1.33 -1.17
CA SER A 78 -15.41 -0.79 -0.66
C SER A 78 -16.56 -0.99 -1.65
N VAL A 79 -16.36 -0.65 -2.93
CA VAL A 79 -17.39 -0.83 -3.98
C VAL A 79 -17.74 -2.31 -4.16
N VAL A 80 -16.75 -3.20 -4.24
CA VAL A 80 -16.98 -4.64 -4.41
C VAL A 80 -17.70 -5.24 -3.20
N THR A 81 -17.32 -4.84 -1.98
CA THR A 81 -17.95 -5.36 -0.75
C THR A 81 -19.37 -4.83 -0.56
N VAL A 82 -19.65 -3.57 -0.92
CA VAL A 82 -21.01 -3.01 -0.96
C VAL A 82 -21.85 -3.73 -2.01
N SER A 83 -21.32 -3.93 -3.21
CA SER A 83 -22.04 -4.61 -4.30
C SER A 83 -22.37 -6.08 -3.98
N LYS A 84 -21.60 -6.75 -3.12
CA LYS A 84 -21.87 -8.13 -2.68
C LYS A 84 -22.86 -8.24 -1.52
N ARG A 85 -23.25 -7.11 -0.91
CA ARG A 85 -24.22 -7.05 0.20
C ARG A 85 -25.60 -6.56 -0.24
N GLY A 86 -25.73 -6.01 -1.45
CA GLY A 86 -26.99 -5.57 -2.05
C GLY A 86 -27.71 -6.69 -2.79
#